data_AF-A0AAU6A3Q3-F1
#
_entry.id   AF-A0AAU6A3Q3-F1
#
_cell.length_a   1.000
_cell.length_b   1.000
_cell.length_c   1.000
_cell.angle_alpha   90.00
_cell.angle_beta   90.00
_cell.angle_gamma   90.00
#
_symmetry.space_group_name_H-M   'P 1'
#
loop_
_entity.id
_entity.type
_entity.pdbx_description
1 polymer ?
#
loop_
_entity_poly.entity_id
_entity_poly.type
_entity_poly.pdbx_seq_one_letter_code
_entity_poly.pdbx_strand_id
1 'polypeptide(L)' 'MTSTNTDPRPVAYSWHGWVTVRGQGRAFASGTVTGPYGYCRARALRDIGAWLGAHGCTGRLADIALMPANPSTSSRSA' A
#
# COMPACT_ATOMS: atom_id res chain seq x y z
N MET A 1 7.96 22.99 -30.08
CA MET A 1 8.19 21.61 -29.59
C MET A 1 7.94 21.64 -28.09
N THR A 2 6.75 21.24 -27.64
CA THR A 2 6.37 21.33 -26.23
C THR A 2 6.80 20.05 -25.53
N SER A 3 7.95 20.06 -24.87
CA SER A 3 8.36 18.95 -24.01
C SER A 3 7.45 18.92 -22.79
N THR A 4 6.45 18.04 -22.80
CA THR A 4 5.75 17.66 -21.58
C THR A 4 6.75 16.94 -20.69
N ASN A 5 7.39 17.68 -19.79
CA ASN A 5 8.10 17.08 -18.66
C ASN A 5 7.02 16.46 -17.76
N THR A 6 6.61 15.23 -18.08
CA THR A 6 5.84 14.39 -17.16
C THR A 6 6.82 13.97 -16.08
N ASP A 7 7.01 14.86 -15.10
CA ASP A 7 7.74 14.51 -13.89
C ASP A 7 7.14 13.20 -13.36
N PRO A 8 7.94 12.12 -13.21
CA PRO A 8 7.43 10.82 -12.81
C PRO A 8 6.74 10.92 -11.45
N ARG A 9 5.41 11.10 -11.48
CA ARG A 9 4.63 11.25 -10.26
C ARG A 9 4.68 9.93 -9.48
N PRO A 10 4.99 9.97 -8.17
CA PRO A 10 4.90 8.79 -7.33
C PRO A 10 3.50 8.18 -7.42
N VAL A 11 3.45 6.84 -7.52
CA VAL A 11 2.19 6.11 -7.51
C VAL A 11 1.92 5.66 -6.09
N ALA A 12 0.72 5.92 -5.60
CA ALA A 12 0.29 5.55 -4.26
C ALA A 12 -0.88 4.55 -4.34
N TYR A 13 -0.85 3.56 -3.46
CA TYR A 13 -1.96 2.63 -3.26
C TYR A 13 -2.37 2.59 -1.79
N SER A 14 -3.66 2.78 -1.54
CA SER A 14 -4.26 2.51 -0.25
C SER A 14 -4.61 1.03 -0.16
N TRP A 15 -4.39 0.43 1.00
CA TRP A 15 -4.64 -0.99 1.22
C TRP A 15 -5.30 -1.23 2.57
N HIS A 16 -6.07 -2.31 2.64
CA HIS A 16 -6.60 -2.83 3.89
C HIS A 16 -6.84 -4.33 3.78
N GLY A 17 -6.79 -5.04 4.90
CA GLY A 17 -7.00 -6.48 4.93
C GLY A 17 -6.89 -7.06 6.33
N TRP A 18 -7.32 -8.31 6.44
CA TRP A 18 -7.14 -9.08 7.67
C TRP A 18 -5.75 -9.70 7.70
N VAL A 19 -5.06 -9.51 8.82
CA VAL A 19 -3.74 -10.10 9.10
C VAL A 19 -3.79 -10.87 10.41
N THR A 20 -2.84 -11.77 10.61
CA THR A 20 -2.62 -12.51 11.84
C THR A 20 -1.35 -12.00 12.50
N VAL A 21 -1.50 -11.38 13.66
CA VAL A 21 -0.38 -10.87 14.46
C VAL A 21 0.05 -11.95 15.43
N ARG A 22 1.35 -12.26 15.45
CA ARG A 22 1.90 -13.28 16.35
C ARG A 22 1.61 -12.91 17.81
N GLY A 23 0.92 -13.81 18.53
CA GLY A 23 0.56 -13.62 19.93
C GLY A 23 -0.73 -12.82 20.20
N GLN A 24 -1.37 -12.25 19.17
CA GLN A 24 -2.64 -11.50 19.31
C GLN A 24 -3.78 -12.09 18.47
N GLY A 25 -3.47 -12.85 17.42
CA GLY A 25 -4.48 -13.45 16.56
C GLY A 25 -4.85 -12.57 15.37
N ARG A 26 -6.10 -12.66 14.90
CA ARG A 26 -6.55 -11.98 13.68
C ARG A 26 -6.92 -10.52 13.95
N ALA A 27 -6.33 -9.61 13.20
CA ALA A 27 -6.54 -8.15 13.30
C ALA A 27 -6.76 -7.53 11.92
N PHE A 28 -7.49 -6.42 11.87
CA PHE A 28 -7.67 -5.64 10.65
C PHE A 28 -6.57 -4.60 10.54
N ALA A 29 -5.91 -4.51 9.39
CA ALA A 29 -4.83 -3.56 9.13
C ALA A 29 -5.13 -2.76 7.87
N SER A 30 -4.69 -1.51 7.83
CA SER A 30 -4.80 -0.62 6.68
C SER A 30 -3.61 0.32 6.60
N GLY A 31 -3.29 0.77 5.39
CA GLY A 31 -2.23 1.75 5.19
C GLY A 31 -2.15 2.26 3.76
N THR A 32 -1.08 2.99 3.47
CA THR A 32 -0.76 3.47 2.13
C THR A 32 0.67 3.05 1.80
N VAL A 33 0.88 2.58 0.57
CA VAL A 33 2.21 2.31 0.03
C VAL A 33 2.45 3.21 -1.17
N THR A 34 3.58 3.89 -1.17
CA THR A 34 4.03 4.79 -2.24
C THR A 34 5.27 4.21 -2.92
N GLY A 35 5.32 4.33 -4.24
CA GLY A 35 6.46 3.88 -5.03
C GLY A 35 6.75 4.81 -6.20
N PRO A 36 7.83 4.53 -6.94
CA PRO A 36 8.25 5.33 -8.09
C PRO A 36 7.23 5.25 -9.24
N TYR A 37 7.44 6.04 -10.28
CA TYR A 37 6.67 5.91 -11.51
C TYR A 37 6.79 4.50 -12.09
N GLY A 38 5.66 3.93 -12.53
CA GLY A 38 5.56 2.53 -12.96
C GLY A 38 5.40 1.51 -11.81
N TYR A 39 5.28 1.96 -10.56
CA TYR A 39 4.98 1.09 -9.42
C TYR A 39 3.63 0.41 -9.60
N CYS A 40 3.66 -0.89 -9.89
CA CYS A 40 2.49 -1.66 -10.26
C CYS A 40 1.85 -2.35 -9.04
N ARG A 41 0.57 -2.72 -9.18
CA ARG A 41 -0.22 -3.39 -8.15
C ARG A 41 0.46 -4.64 -7.57
N ALA A 42 1.10 -5.45 -8.41
CA ALA A 42 1.80 -6.66 -7.98
C ALA A 42 3.03 -6.35 -7.12
N ARG A 43 3.75 -5.27 -7.44
CA ARG A 43 4.88 -4.80 -6.64
C ARG A 43 4.40 -4.25 -5.30
N ALA A 44 3.35 -3.43 -5.31
CA ALA A 44 2.72 -2.90 -4.10
C ALA A 44 2.30 -4.00 -3.12
N LEU A 45 1.64 -5.07 -3.59
CA LEU A 45 1.28 -6.20 -2.74
C LEU A 45 2.49 -6.92 -2.14
N ARG A 46 3.58 -7.08 -2.91
CA ARG A 46 4.81 -7.70 -2.40
C ARG A 46 5.45 -6.86 -1.30
N ASP A 47 5.53 -5.55 -1.50
CA ASP A 47 6.16 -4.64 -0.54
C ASP A 47 5.29 -4.52 0.74
N ILE A 48 3.95 -4.51 0.62
CA ILE A 48 3.03 -4.62 1.78
C ILE A 48 3.25 -5.94 2.53
N GLY A 49 3.34 -7.06 1.82
CA GLY A 49 3.58 -8.38 2.42
C GLY A 49 4.91 -8.46 3.17
N ALA A 50 5.97 -7.92 2.57
CA ALA A 50 7.29 -7.85 3.19
C ALA A 50 7.27 -6.98 4.46
N TRP A 51 6.60 -5.82 4.41
CA TRP A 51 6.43 -4.94 5.56
C TRP A 51 5.65 -5.63 6.69
N LEU A 52 4.54 -6.31 6.38
CA LEU A 52 3.78 -7.09 7.34
C LEU A 52 4.64 -8.20 7.97
N GLY A 53 5.39 -8.96 7.17
CA GLY A 53 6.28 -10.01 7.65
C GLY A 53 7.36 -9.48 8.59
N ALA A 54 7.95 -8.32 8.27
CA ALA A 54 8.93 -7.66 9.14
C ALA A 54 8.34 -7.21 10.49
N HIS A 55 7.04 -6.94 10.56
CA HIS A 55 6.32 -6.58 11.80
C HIS A 55 5.73 -7.80 12.52
N GLY A 56 6.09 -9.02 12.12
CA GLY A 56 5.58 -10.26 12.73
C GLY A 56 4.11 -10.55 12.40
N CYS A 57 3.57 -9.89 11.38
CA CYS A 57 2.25 -10.14 10.85
C CYS A 57 2.35 -11.18 9.71
N THR A 58 1.40 -12.10 9.70
CA THR A 58 1.23 -13.11 8.64
C THR A 58 -0.15 -12.94 8.02
N GLY A 59 -0.33 -13.32 6.77
CA GLY A 59 -1.61 -13.16 6.07
C GLY A 59 -1.49 -13.57 4.62
N ARG A 60 -2.63 -13.83 3.97
CA ARG A 60 -2.64 -14.08 2.53
C ARG A 60 -2.70 -12.74 1.82
N LEU A 61 -1.80 -12.52 0.87
CA LEU A 61 -1.85 -11.34 -0.01
C LEU A 61 -3.19 -11.24 -0.77
N ALA A 62 -3.86 -12.38 -0.99
CA ALA A 62 -5.19 -12.44 -1.60
C ALA A 62 -6.29 -11.79 -0.75
N ASP A 63 -6.09 -11.68 0.57
CA ASP A 63 -7.05 -11.06 1.50
C ASP A 63 -6.84 -9.53 1.62
N ILE A 64 -5.86 -8.98 0.90
CA ILE A 64 -5.54 -7.56 0.89
C ILE A 64 -6.26 -6.88 -0.27
N ALA A 65 -7.20 -6.00 0.07
CA ALA A 65 -7.77 -5.07 -0.89
C ALA A 65 -6.75 -3.95 -1.15
N LEU A 66 -6.52 -3.64 -2.42
CA LEU A 66 -5.56 -2.63 -2.88
C LEU A 66 -6.26 -1.70 -3.87
N MET A 67 -6.27 -0.41 -3.56
CA MET A 67 -6.97 0.63 -4.30
C MET A 67 -5.96 1.73 -4.68
N PRO A 68 -6.04 2.32 -5.88
CA PRO A 68 -5.26 3.52 -6.17
C PRO A 68 -5.58 4.58 -5.11
N ALA A 69 -4.56 5.11 -4.44
CA ALA A 69 -4.77 6.17 -3.48
C ALA A 69 -5.10 7.45 -4.27
N ASN A 70 -6.30 7.99 -4.07
CA ASN A 70 -6.61 9.30 -4.61
C ASN A 70 -5.72 10.33 -3.90
N PRO A 71 -5.05 11.24 -4.63
CA PRO A 71 -4.27 12.31 -4.00
C PRO A 71 -5.14 13.27 -3.16
N SER A 72 -6.46 13.13 -3.19
CA SER A 72 -7.43 13.94 -2.46
C SER A 72 -7.69 13.49 -1.01
N THR A 73 -7.23 12.31 -0.58
CA THR A 73 -7.45 11.80 0.79
C THR A 73 -6.19 11.89 1.65
N SER A 74 -5.53 13.06 1.63
CA SER A 74 -4.81 13.51 2.82
C SER A 74 -5.83 14.23 3.71
N SER A 75 -6.65 13.46 4.42
CA SER A 75 -7.49 13.99 5.49
C SER A 75 -6.55 14.51 6.57
N ARG A 76 -6.36 15.83 6.57
CA ARG A 76 -5.69 16.62 7.59
C ARG A 76 -6.41 16.37 8.92
N SER A 77 -5.79 15.62 9.84
CA SER A 77 -6.19 15.63 11.24
C SER A 77 -5.53 16.85 11.89
N ALA A 78 -6.36 17.84 12.23
CA ALA A 78 -6.04 18.91 13.17
C ALA A 78 -6.29 18.42 14.60
#